data_AF-A0A956AZV9-F1
#
_entry.id   AF-A0A956AZV9-F1
#
_cell.length_a   1.000
_cell.length_b   1.000
_cell.length_c   1.000
_cell.angle_alpha   90.00
_cell.angle_beta   90.00
_cell.angle_gamma   90.00
#
_symmetry.space_group_name_H-M   'P 1'
#
loop_
_entity.id
_entity.type
_entity.pdbx_description
1 polymer ?
#
loop_
_entity_poly.entity_id
_entity_poly.type
_entity_poly.pdbx_seq_one_letter_code
_entity_poly.pdbx_strand_id
1 'polypeptide(L)'
;MYRLIAACLPLLLVACAPEPAGEPPPEDVCAAAAAHLADCAGEFPALDTPACDEAEARALLALSCDALTGGLEEGKADGGGRIARFACKIGYFAACPVPACEDDTAPEPPAEDAACADWLRYDGCAVCEYYRCREALQPCGSDGYLLGYAGKYCDRYAIVTEPRVSPAANAWLKRVRRCLVEWVEANVPYDATCADLDRQGTDSHAVCYVETGFCDLSPFDWFGIVHSVDPGDLPLRVLLTTAHGCLGEWFGR
;
A
#
# COMPACT_ATOMS: atom_id res chain seq x y z
N MET A 1 -56.41 40.36 13.29
CA MET A 1 -56.43 40.21 14.76
C MET A 1 -56.17 38.75 15.11
N TYR A 2 -54.93 38.37 15.38
CA TYR A 2 -54.59 37.10 16.04
C TYR A 2 -53.40 37.34 16.96
N ARG A 3 -53.51 36.85 18.20
CA ARG A 3 -52.72 37.21 19.37
C ARG A 3 -51.40 36.43 19.42
N LEU A 4 -50.29 37.15 19.60
CA LEU A 4 -49.01 36.59 20.06
C LEU A 4 -49.17 36.12 21.51
N ILE A 5 -49.01 34.82 21.75
CA ILE A 5 -48.87 34.25 23.09
C ILE A 5 -47.37 33.98 23.29
N ALA A 6 -46.73 34.85 24.06
CA ALA A 6 -45.38 34.63 24.58
C ALA A 6 -45.48 33.65 25.77
N ALA A 7 -45.07 32.40 25.55
CA ALA A 7 -44.91 31.43 26.62
C ALA A 7 -43.47 31.51 27.15
N CYS A 8 -43.30 32.10 28.34
CA CYS A 8 -42.07 31.99 29.11
C CYS A 8 -41.91 30.55 29.62
N LEU A 9 -40.97 29.82 29.04
CA LEU A 9 -40.55 28.50 29.50
C LEU A 9 -39.55 28.69 30.66
N PRO A 10 -39.79 28.13 31.86
CA PRO A 10 -38.81 28.18 32.94
C PRO A 10 -37.67 27.19 32.64
N LEU A 11 -36.44 27.73 32.51
CA LEU A 11 -35.21 26.93 32.51
C LEU A 11 -35.06 26.25 33.88
N LEU A 12 -35.39 24.96 33.94
CA LEU A 12 -34.98 24.10 35.05
C LEU A 12 -33.51 23.73 34.84
N LEU A 13 -32.62 24.39 35.59
CA LEU A 13 -31.23 23.98 35.75
C LEU A 13 -31.20 22.69 36.60
N VAL A 14 -31.30 21.55 35.94
CA VAL A 14 -30.93 20.26 36.55
C VAL A 14 -29.41 20.24 36.66
N ALA A 15 -28.89 20.44 37.87
CA ALA A 15 -27.49 20.22 38.16
C ALA A 15 -27.22 18.71 38.11
N CYS A 16 -26.63 18.23 37.00
CA CYS A 16 -26.04 16.90 36.96
C CYS A 16 -24.87 16.89 37.94
N ALA A 17 -24.99 16.11 39.01
CA ALA A 17 -23.82 15.75 39.80
C ALA A 17 -22.85 14.98 38.88
N PRO A 18 -21.53 15.26 38.91
CA PRO A 18 -20.57 14.45 38.18
C PRO A 18 -20.65 13.03 38.73
N GLU A 19 -20.89 12.06 37.83
CA GLU A 19 -20.70 10.65 38.17
C GLU A 19 -19.28 10.47 38.73
N PRO A 20 -19.09 9.64 39.77
CA PRO A 20 -17.75 9.28 40.20
C PRO A 20 -16.99 8.75 38.99
N ALA A 21 -15.84 9.33 38.70
CA ALA A 21 -14.98 8.89 37.61
C ALA A 21 -14.73 7.39 37.78
N GLY A 22 -15.40 6.59 36.96
CA GLY A 22 -15.11 5.16 36.84
C GLY A 22 -13.64 5.03 36.46
N GLU A 23 -12.99 3.99 36.96
CA GLU A 23 -11.68 3.57 36.46
C GLU A 23 -11.74 3.59 34.92
N PRO A 24 -10.77 4.24 34.24
CA PRO A 24 -10.75 4.26 32.79
C PRO A 24 -10.78 2.80 32.31
N PRO A 25 -11.57 2.48 31.27
CA PRO A 25 -11.61 1.12 30.73
C PRO A 25 -10.17 0.67 30.42
N PRO A 26 -9.85 -0.64 30.59
CA PRO A 26 -8.52 -1.14 30.28
C PRO A 26 -8.18 -0.70 28.86
N GLU A 27 -7.11 0.09 28.75
CA GLU A 27 -6.65 0.66 27.49
C GLU A 27 -6.48 -0.49 26.49
N ASP A 28 -7.14 -0.38 25.34
CA ASP A 28 -6.97 -1.34 24.25
C ASP A 28 -5.52 -1.25 23.80
N VAL A 29 -4.70 -2.18 24.30
CA VAL A 29 -3.25 -2.25 24.07
C VAL A 29 -2.93 -2.24 22.58
N CYS A 30 -3.82 -2.78 21.77
CA CYS A 30 -3.67 -2.87 20.32
C CYS A 30 -3.92 -1.52 19.66
N ALA A 31 -4.98 -0.82 20.07
CA ALA A 31 -5.23 0.55 19.65
C ALA A 31 -4.10 1.48 20.08
N ALA A 32 -3.58 1.32 21.30
CA ALA A 32 -2.43 2.09 21.80
C ALA A 32 -1.16 1.79 20.99
N ALA A 33 -0.87 0.52 20.69
CA ALA A 33 0.30 0.16 19.88
C ALA A 33 0.20 0.69 18.45
N ALA A 34 -0.99 0.66 17.85
CA ALA A 34 -1.23 1.26 16.54
C ALA A 34 -1.04 2.79 16.57
N ALA A 35 -1.55 3.47 17.60
CA ALA A 35 -1.36 4.91 17.79
C ALA A 35 0.11 5.29 18.02
N HIS A 36 0.84 4.51 18.82
CA HIS A 36 2.28 4.73 19.03
C HIS A 36 3.07 4.59 17.72
N LEU A 37 2.72 3.61 16.90
CA LEU A 37 3.32 3.48 15.59
C LEU A 37 2.91 4.65 14.66
N ALA A 38 1.68 5.16 14.79
CA ALA A 38 1.22 6.41 14.15
C ALA A 38 2.07 7.61 14.49
N ASP A 39 2.33 7.80 15.76
CA ASP A 39 3.12 8.93 16.22
C ASP A 39 4.58 8.83 15.75
N CYS A 40 5.11 7.62 15.63
CA CYS A 40 6.49 7.39 15.20
C CYS A 40 6.67 7.36 13.67
N ALA A 41 5.67 6.93 12.90
CA ALA A 41 5.80 6.62 11.47
C ALA A 41 4.77 7.30 10.55
N GLY A 42 3.88 8.16 11.09
CA GLY A 42 2.85 8.93 10.34
C GLY A 42 1.42 8.41 10.56
N GLU A 43 0.36 9.17 10.26
CA GLU A 43 -1.05 8.78 10.55
C GLU A 43 -1.51 7.43 9.95
N PHE A 44 -2.30 6.66 10.72
CA PHE A 44 -2.82 5.33 10.38
C PHE A 44 -4.36 5.36 10.35
N PRO A 45 -5.04 4.72 9.38
CA PRO A 45 -6.45 4.43 9.51
C PRO A 45 -6.67 3.45 10.66
N ALA A 46 -7.74 3.65 11.44
CA ALA A 46 -8.11 2.79 12.56
C ALA A 46 -8.30 1.34 12.08
N LEU A 47 -7.33 0.47 12.38
CA LEU A 47 -7.30 -0.91 11.92
C LEU A 47 -8.45 -1.71 12.52
N ASP A 48 -9.45 -2.03 11.71
CA ASP A 48 -10.46 -3.04 12.03
C ASP A 48 -9.84 -4.44 11.78
N THR A 49 -8.82 -4.77 12.58
CA THR A 49 -8.06 -6.03 12.44
C THR A 49 -8.71 -7.14 13.25
N PRO A 50 -9.03 -8.29 12.63
CA PRO A 50 -9.37 -9.48 13.39
C PRO A 50 -8.09 -10.12 13.91
N ALA A 51 -7.92 -10.05 15.24
CA ALA A 51 -6.88 -10.67 16.07
C ALA A 51 -5.54 -9.91 16.19
N CYS A 52 -5.54 -8.88 17.04
CA CYS A 52 -4.32 -8.36 17.64
C CYS A 52 -3.71 -9.37 18.64
N ASP A 53 -2.40 -9.54 18.59
CA ASP A 53 -1.62 -10.21 19.63
C ASP A 53 -1.19 -9.19 20.70
N GLU A 54 -1.80 -9.25 21.88
CA GLU A 54 -1.51 -8.27 22.93
C GLU A 54 -0.06 -8.31 23.44
N ALA A 55 0.63 -9.46 23.36
CA ALA A 55 2.02 -9.55 23.81
C ALA A 55 2.94 -8.81 22.83
N GLU A 56 2.68 -8.92 21.53
CA GLU A 56 3.37 -8.14 20.51
C GLU A 56 3.04 -6.64 20.64
N ALA A 57 1.77 -6.29 20.82
CA ALA A 57 1.32 -4.91 21.02
C ALA A 57 2.04 -4.22 22.20
N ARG A 58 2.13 -4.89 23.36
CA ARG A 58 2.90 -4.39 24.52
C ARG A 58 4.39 -4.25 24.22
N ALA A 59 4.95 -5.16 23.40
CA ALA A 59 6.36 -5.08 23.03
C ALA A 59 6.67 -3.85 22.18
N LEU A 60 5.75 -3.38 21.33
CA LEU A 60 5.97 -2.16 20.55
C LEU A 60 5.81 -0.90 21.36
N LEU A 61 4.83 -0.87 22.27
CA LEU A 61 4.65 0.22 23.21
C LEU A 61 5.90 0.47 24.06
N ALA A 62 6.76 -0.55 24.22
CA ALA A 62 8.03 -0.43 24.95
C ALA A 62 9.19 0.12 24.10
N LEU A 63 9.03 0.32 22.79
CA LEU A 63 10.09 0.77 21.89
C LEU A 63 10.02 2.29 21.68
N SER A 64 11.19 2.92 21.53
CA SER A 64 11.27 4.32 21.08
C SER A 64 10.97 4.43 19.57
N CYS A 65 10.60 5.62 19.11
CA CYS A 65 10.41 5.85 17.66
C CYS A 65 11.68 5.55 16.85
N ASP A 66 12.87 5.90 17.35
CA ASP A 66 14.14 5.58 16.67
C ASP A 66 14.36 4.06 16.55
N ALA A 67 13.99 3.29 17.58
CA ALA A 67 14.09 1.83 17.53
C ALA A 67 13.05 1.21 16.59
N LEU A 68 11.86 1.83 16.49
CA LEU A 68 10.82 1.40 15.56
C LEU A 68 11.22 1.67 14.11
N THR A 69 11.68 2.87 13.79
CA THR A 69 12.10 3.23 12.44
C THR A 69 13.36 2.48 12.01
N GLY A 70 14.38 2.38 12.89
CA GLY A 70 15.57 1.58 12.62
C GLY A 70 15.29 0.08 12.48
N GLY A 71 14.40 -0.48 13.31
CA GLY A 71 14.03 -1.89 13.25
C GLY A 71 13.23 -2.29 12.00
N LEU A 72 12.52 -1.34 11.37
CA LEU A 72 11.85 -1.53 10.08
C LEU A 72 12.85 -1.62 8.91
N GLU A 73 13.99 -0.95 9.02
CA GLU A 73 15.05 -0.97 8.00
C GLU A 73 15.95 -2.20 8.16
N GLU A 74 16.37 -2.51 9.39
CA GLU A 74 17.28 -3.63 9.70
C GLU A 74 16.61 -5.00 9.48
N GLY A 75 15.30 -5.12 9.76
CA GLY A 75 14.56 -6.37 9.62
C GLY A 75 14.41 -6.88 8.18
N LYS A 76 14.77 -6.09 7.16
CA LYS A 76 14.68 -6.52 5.76
C LYS A 76 15.76 -7.53 5.38
N ALA A 77 16.90 -7.56 6.09
CA ALA A 77 18.06 -8.38 5.72
C ALA A 77 18.08 -9.77 6.38
N ASP A 78 17.39 -9.98 7.49
CA ASP A 78 17.48 -11.21 8.32
C ASP A 78 16.14 -11.94 8.54
N GLY A 79 15.13 -11.65 7.73
CA GLY A 79 13.82 -12.32 7.83
C GLY A 79 12.85 -11.68 8.83
N GLY A 80 13.04 -10.39 9.12
CA GLY A 80 12.10 -9.59 9.89
C GLY A 80 12.33 -9.75 11.38
N GLY A 81 13.14 -8.86 11.96
CA GLY A 81 13.12 -8.58 13.39
C GLY A 81 11.67 -8.44 13.92
N ARG A 82 11.47 -8.61 15.22
CA ARG A 82 10.12 -8.62 15.84
C ARG A 82 9.24 -7.42 15.41
N ILE A 83 9.86 -6.25 15.25
CA ILE A 83 9.23 -5.02 14.81
C ILE A 83 8.74 -5.13 13.36
N ALA A 84 9.59 -5.56 12.44
CA ALA A 84 9.23 -5.75 11.04
C ALA A 84 8.10 -6.78 10.87
N ARG A 85 8.13 -7.87 11.65
CA ARG A 85 7.03 -8.86 11.66
C ARG A 85 5.72 -8.27 12.15
N PHE A 86 5.74 -7.47 13.22
CA PHE A 86 4.54 -6.80 13.67
C PHE A 86 4.04 -5.79 12.63
N ALA A 87 4.92 -4.92 12.12
CA ALA A 87 4.57 -3.94 11.10
C ALA A 87 3.95 -4.60 9.85
N CYS A 88 4.53 -5.71 9.40
CA CYS A 88 3.96 -6.55 8.34
C CYS A 88 2.54 -7.03 8.67
N LYS A 89 2.29 -7.51 9.90
CA LYS A 89 0.96 -7.99 10.33
C LYS A 89 -0.11 -6.90 10.34
N ILE A 90 0.26 -5.65 10.60
CA ILE A 90 -0.68 -4.53 10.67
C ILE A 90 -0.81 -3.75 9.34
N GLY A 91 -0.18 -4.21 8.25
CA GLY A 91 -0.37 -3.63 6.91
C GLY A 91 0.85 -2.92 6.30
N TYR A 92 1.99 -2.84 7.00
CA TYR A 92 3.25 -2.32 6.43
C TYR A 92 3.92 -3.40 5.59
N PHE A 93 3.38 -3.66 4.41
CA PHE A 93 3.84 -4.75 3.56
C PHE A 93 5.29 -4.58 3.07
N ALA A 94 5.83 -3.36 3.05
CA ALA A 94 7.25 -3.08 2.83
C ALA A 94 8.17 -3.68 3.92
N ALA A 95 7.64 -3.95 5.12
CA ALA A 95 8.35 -4.60 6.20
C ALA A 95 8.21 -6.14 6.17
N CYS A 96 7.35 -6.68 5.30
CA CYS A 96 7.22 -8.12 5.15
C CYS A 96 8.42 -8.69 4.39
N PRO A 97 8.90 -9.90 4.76
CA PRO A 97 9.83 -10.62 3.92
C PRO A 97 9.17 -10.92 2.57
N VAL A 98 9.89 -10.67 1.49
CA VAL A 98 9.50 -11.06 0.13
C VAL A 98 10.35 -12.28 -0.21
N PRO A 99 9.82 -13.51 -0.07
CA PRO A 99 10.57 -14.69 -0.48
C PRO A 99 10.86 -14.62 -1.98
N ALA A 100 11.87 -15.37 -2.42
CA ALA A 100 12.09 -15.54 -3.85
C ALA A 100 10.82 -16.10 -4.49
N CYS A 101 10.49 -15.62 -5.69
CA CYS A 101 9.42 -16.18 -6.50
C CYS A 101 9.83 -17.58 -6.98
N GLU A 102 9.69 -18.58 -6.10
CA GLU A 102 9.81 -19.99 -6.43
C GLU A 102 8.39 -20.49 -6.77
N ASP A 103 7.99 -20.29 -8.01
CA ASP A 103 6.78 -20.92 -8.51
C ASP A 103 7.18 -22.18 -9.26
N ASP A 104 7.30 -23.29 -8.53
CA ASP A 104 7.48 -24.64 -9.08
C ASP A 104 6.32 -25.05 -10.01
N THR A 105 5.23 -24.27 -10.02
CA THR A 105 4.09 -24.42 -10.91
C THR A 105 4.05 -23.38 -12.02
N ALA A 106 5.07 -22.51 -12.13
CA ALA A 106 5.18 -21.57 -13.22
C ALA A 106 5.12 -22.38 -14.53
N PRO A 107 4.12 -22.14 -15.38
CA PRO A 107 4.04 -22.78 -16.69
C PRO A 107 5.32 -22.50 -17.48
N GLU A 108 5.64 -23.40 -18.41
CA GLU A 108 6.82 -23.26 -19.28
C GLU A 108 6.93 -21.80 -19.76
N PRO A 109 8.14 -21.22 -19.69
CA PRO A 109 8.34 -19.85 -20.14
C PRO A 109 7.77 -19.69 -21.55
N PRO A 110 7.30 -18.49 -21.92
CA PRO A 110 6.94 -18.20 -23.30
C PRO A 110 8.04 -18.69 -24.25
N ALA A 111 7.66 -19.09 -25.47
CA ALA A 111 8.62 -19.55 -26.47
C ALA A 111 9.79 -18.56 -26.62
N GLU A 112 10.96 -19.02 -27.09
CA GLU A 112 12.16 -18.16 -27.19
C GLU A 112 11.96 -16.90 -28.06
N ASP A 113 10.94 -16.88 -28.92
CA ASP A 113 10.53 -15.77 -29.77
C ASP A 113 9.29 -15.00 -29.29
N ALA A 114 8.75 -15.37 -28.13
CA ALA A 114 7.57 -14.73 -27.55
C ALA A 114 7.87 -13.30 -27.09
N ALA A 115 6.84 -12.43 -27.17
CA ALA A 115 6.97 -11.06 -26.69
C ALA A 115 7.00 -11.07 -25.16
N CYS A 116 7.76 -10.15 -24.54
CA CYS A 116 7.77 -10.07 -23.07
C CYS A 116 6.35 -9.86 -22.50
N ALA A 117 5.49 -9.14 -23.21
CA ALA A 117 4.09 -8.95 -22.84
C ALA A 117 3.30 -10.27 -22.66
N ASP A 118 3.75 -11.38 -23.24
CA ASP A 118 3.09 -12.69 -23.09
C ASP A 118 3.11 -13.19 -21.64
N TRP A 119 4.01 -12.70 -20.78
CA TRP A 119 3.99 -12.97 -19.34
C TRP A 119 2.71 -12.45 -18.65
N LEU A 120 2.00 -11.48 -19.23
CA LEU A 120 0.73 -10.96 -18.70
C LEU A 120 -0.43 -11.98 -18.67
N ARG A 121 -0.27 -13.14 -19.32
CA ARG A 121 -1.25 -14.24 -19.28
C ARG A 121 -1.20 -15.05 -17.98
N TYR A 122 -0.16 -14.87 -17.19
CA TYR A 122 0.05 -15.60 -15.95
C TYR A 122 -0.44 -14.81 -14.74
N ASP A 123 -0.61 -15.53 -13.63
CA ASP A 123 -0.98 -15.01 -12.32
C ASP A 123 0.17 -15.17 -11.32
N GLY A 124 0.01 -14.62 -10.12
CA GLY A 124 1.00 -14.74 -9.05
C GLY A 124 2.33 -14.07 -9.42
N CYS A 125 3.43 -14.65 -9.00
CA CYS A 125 4.78 -14.14 -9.29
C CYS A 125 5.15 -14.20 -10.77
N ALA A 126 4.68 -15.21 -11.51
CA ALA A 126 5.12 -15.47 -12.87
C ALA A 126 4.84 -14.28 -13.81
N VAL A 127 3.79 -13.51 -13.56
CA VAL A 127 3.50 -12.28 -14.31
C VAL A 127 4.63 -11.24 -14.26
N CYS A 128 5.43 -11.24 -13.19
CA CYS A 128 6.51 -10.29 -12.97
C CYS A 128 7.77 -10.62 -13.78
N GLU A 129 7.87 -11.82 -14.37
CA GLU A 129 8.92 -12.18 -15.33
C GLU A 129 8.92 -11.30 -16.58
N TYR A 130 7.81 -10.60 -16.86
CA TYR A 130 7.77 -9.50 -17.83
C TYR A 130 8.97 -8.55 -17.66
N TYR A 131 9.25 -8.12 -16.43
CA TYR A 131 10.29 -7.13 -16.17
C TYR A 131 11.70 -7.69 -16.39
N ARG A 132 11.92 -8.97 -16.06
CA ARG A 132 13.20 -9.67 -16.33
C ARG A 132 13.41 -9.90 -17.82
N CYS A 133 12.35 -10.28 -18.54
CA CYS A 133 12.37 -10.39 -19.99
C CYS A 133 12.68 -9.04 -20.66
N ARG A 134 11.99 -7.98 -20.26
CA ARG A 134 12.18 -6.63 -20.83
C ARG A 134 13.58 -6.11 -20.55
N GLU A 135 14.11 -6.36 -19.35
CA GLU A 135 15.48 -5.99 -18.95
C GLU A 135 16.53 -6.71 -19.80
N ALA A 136 16.33 -7.99 -20.12
CA ALA A 136 17.25 -8.74 -20.98
C ALA A 136 17.36 -8.14 -22.39
N LEU A 137 16.30 -7.49 -22.87
CA LEU A 137 16.25 -6.83 -24.18
C LEU A 137 16.66 -5.35 -24.11
N GLN A 138 16.46 -4.69 -22.97
CA GLN A 138 16.80 -3.29 -22.73
C GLN A 138 17.50 -3.15 -21.36
N PRO A 139 18.81 -3.48 -21.27
CA PRO A 139 19.50 -3.57 -19.98
C PRO A 139 19.73 -2.19 -19.34
N CYS A 140 19.20 -1.98 -18.15
CA CYS A 140 19.34 -0.77 -17.34
C CYS A 140 19.96 -1.01 -15.96
N GLY A 141 20.20 -2.27 -15.59
CA GLY A 141 20.86 -2.69 -14.36
C GLY A 141 19.89 -2.97 -13.21
N SER A 142 20.43 -3.54 -12.12
CA SER A 142 19.66 -3.90 -10.92
C SER A 142 18.94 -2.73 -10.26
N ASP A 143 19.49 -1.52 -10.44
CA ASP A 143 18.94 -0.29 -9.87
C ASP A 143 18.06 0.48 -10.87
N GLY A 144 17.91 -0.05 -12.09
CA GLY A 144 17.08 0.53 -13.14
C GLY A 144 15.59 0.29 -12.92
N TYR A 145 14.75 1.00 -13.69
CA TYR A 145 13.29 0.95 -13.55
C TYR A 145 12.69 -0.46 -13.59
N LEU A 146 13.16 -1.33 -14.50
CA LEU A 146 12.56 -2.66 -14.69
C LEU A 146 12.83 -3.58 -13.50
N LEU A 147 14.07 -3.66 -13.01
CA LEU A 147 14.40 -4.57 -11.91
C LEU A 147 14.34 -3.90 -10.54
N GLY A 148 14.94 -2.72 -10.40
CA GLY A 148 15.10 -2.01 -9.13
C GLY A 148 13.82 -1.36 -8.62
N TYR A 149 12.86 -1.10 -9.51
CA TYR A 149 11.57 -0.50 -9.16
C TYR A 149 10.40 -1.41 -9.52
N ALA A 150 10.01 -1.46 -10.79
CA ALA A 150 8.74 -2.07 -11.21
C ALA A 150 8.70 -3.59 -10.93
N GLY A 151 9.77 -4.33 -11.23
CA GLY A 151 9.90 -5.76 -10.97
C GLY A 151 9.93 -6.07 -9.46
N LYS A 152 10.79 -5.37 -8.70
CA LYS A 152 10.84 -5.44 -7.23
C LYS A 152 9.45 -5.30 -6.60
N TYR A 153 8.69 -4.29 -7.01
CA TYR A 153 7.35 -4.05 -6.47
C TYR A 153 6.31 -5.01 -7.02
N CYS A 154 6.43 -5.45 -8.27
CA CYS A 154 5.57 -6.48 -8.82
C CYS A 154 5.62 -7.77 -7.98
N ASP A 155 6.82 -8.26 -7.68
CA ASP A 155 7.00 -9.48 -6.88
C ASP A 155 6.39 -9.31 -5.48
N ARG A 156 6.65 -8.17 -4.82
CA ARG A 156 6.07 -7.86 -3.52
C ARG A 156 4.55 -7.79 -3.58
N TYR A 157 3.98 -7.12 -4.58
CA TYR A 157 2.54 -7.05 -4.73
C TYR A 157 1.94 -8.45 -4.94
N ALA A 158 2.55 -9.28 -5.79
CA ALA A 158 2.07 -10.62 -6.07
C ALA A 158 2.12 -11.56 -4.86
N ILE A 159 3.22 -11.52 -4.08
CA ILE A 159 3.44 -12.45 -2.95
C ILE A 159 2.81 -11.94 -1.65
N VAL A 160 2.99 -10.65 -1.37
CA VAL A 160 2.69 -10.09 -0.05
C VAL A 160 1.35 -9.39 -0.04
N THR A 161 1.13 -8.45 -0.95
CA THR A 161 0.01 -7.53 -0.86
C THR A 161 -1.28 -8.15 -1.37
N GLU A 162 -1.25 -8.77 -2.56
CA GLU A 162 -2.41 -9.38 -3.20
C GLU A 162 -3.20 -10.34 -2.28
N PRO A 163 -2.56 -11.23 -1.49
CA PRO A 163 -3.28 -12.12 -0.58
C PRO A 163 -3.84 -11.46 0.68
N ARG A 164 -3.47 -10.21 0.98
CA ARG A 164 -3.76 -9.52 2.26
C ARG A 164 -4.68 -8.31 2.11
N VAL A 165 -4.93 -7.85 0.89
CA VAL A 165 -5.88 -6.76 0.60
C VAL A 165 -7.28 -7.31 0.30
N SER A 166 -8.29 -6.43 0.20
CA SER A 166 -9.64 -6.85 -0.16
C SER A 166 -9.70 -7.48 -1.56
N PRO A 167 -10.74 -8.28 -1.88
CA PRO A 167 -10.94 -8.79 -3.24
C PRO A 167 -11.02 -7.69 -4.31
N ALA A 168 -11.56 -6.51 -3.97
CA ALA A 168 -11.64 -5.37 -4.88
C ALA A 168 -10.24 -4.81 -5.18
N ALA A 169 -9.41 -4.66 -4.14
CA ALA A 169 -8.03 -4.20 -4.28
C ALA A 169 -7.13 -5.23 -4.95
N ASN A 170 -7.30 -6.53 -4.70
CA ASN A 170 -6.61 -7.59 -5.43
C ASN A 170 -6.92 -7.51 -6.93
N ALA A 171 -8.20 -7.38 -7.28
CA ALA A 171 -8.62 -7.22 -8.67
C ALA A 171 -8.04 -5.93 -9.29
N TRP A 172 -7.98 -4.83 -8.53
CA TRP A 172 -7.33 -3.59 -8.97
C TRP A 172 -5.83 -3.77 -9.20
N LEU A 173 -5.09 -4.41 -8.29
CA LEU A 173 -3.65 -4.69 -8.42
C LEU A 173 -3.32 -5.44 -9.71
N LYS A 174 -4.16 -6.42 -10.08
CA LYS A 174 -4.00 -7.15 -11.35
C LYS A 174 -4.28 -6.27 -12.57
N ARG A 175 -5.32 -5.44 -12.53
CA ARG A 175 -5.66 -4.52 -13.63
C ARG A 175 -4.60 -3.42 -13.82
N VAL A 176 -4.15 -2.81 -12.73
CA VAL A 176 -3.16 -1.73 -12.78
C VAL A 176 -1.81 -2.26 -13.27
N ARG A 177 -1.37 -3.45 -12.84
CA ARG A 177 -0.18 -4.11 -13.37
C ARG A 177 -0.27 -4.27 -14.88
N ARG A 178 -1.38 -4.80 -15.37
CA ARG A 178 -1.61 -4.97 -16.81
C ARG A 178 -1.54 -3.63 -17.55
N CYS A 179 -2.24 -2.61 -17.06
CA CYS A 179 -2.20 -1.27 -17.63
C CYS A 179 -0.78 -0.72 -17.72
N LEU A 180 0.01 -0.83 -16.64
CA LEU A 180 1.39 -0.35 -16.59
C LEU A 180 2.27 -1.02 -17.66
N VAL A 181 2.18 -2.34 -17.77
CA VAL A 181 2.94 -3.11 -18.77
C VAL A 181 2.51 -2.76 -20.18
N GLU A 182 1.21 -2.78 -20.46
CA GLU A 182 0.66 -2.43 -21.79
C GLU A 182 1.03 -1.00 -22.18
N TRP A 183 1.05 -0.07 -21.22
CA TRP A 183 1.47 1.30 -21.46
C TRP A 183 2.94 1.37 -21.85
N VAL A 184 3.84 0.68 -21.12
CA VAL A 184 5.28 0.65 -21.44
C VAL A 184 5.51 0.05 -22.82
N GLU A 185 4.86 -1.06 -23.15
CA GLU A 185 4.97 -1.71 -24.46
C GLU A 185 4.48 -0.81 -25.60
N ALA A 186 3.42 -0.04 -25.38
CA ALA A 186 2.86 0.86 -26.39
C ALA A 186 3.64 2.17 -26.57
N ASN A 187 4.31 2.66 -25.51
CA ASN A 187 4.85 4.03 -25.49
C ASN A 187 6.37 4.12 -25.37
N VAL A 188 7.06 3.05 -24.95
CA VAL A 188 8.52 3.06 -24.74
C VAL A 188 9.21 2.09 -25.71
N PRO A 189 9.91 2.61 -26.72
CA PRO A 189 10.72 1.79 -27.62
C PRO A 189 11.81 0.98 -26.88
N TYR A 190 12.16 -0.19 -27.41
CA TYR A 190 13.20 -1.06 -26.85
C TYR A 190 14.61 -0.45 -26.91
N ASP A 191 14.84 0.54 -27.78
CA ASP A 191 16.09 1.29 -27.90
C ASP A 191 16.07 2.62 -27.13
N ALA A 192 15.03 2.90 -26.35
CA ALA A 192 14.96 4.09 -25.51
C ALA A 192 16.06 4.07 -24.43
N THR A 193 16.49 5.25 -24.00
CA THR A 193 17.46 5.36 -22.91
C THR A 193 16.85 4.87 -21.59
N CYS A 194 17.67 4.39 -20.66
CA CYS A 194 17.19 3.97 -19.34
C CYS A 194 16.49 5.11 -18.57
N ALA A 195 16.95 6.35 -18.75
CA ALA A 195 16.31 7.51 -18.15
C ALA A 195 14.92 7.79 -18.77
N ASP A 196 14.76 7.57 -20.08
CA ASP A 196 13.46 7.70 -20.74
C ASP A 196 12.51 6.57 -20.37
N LEU A 197 13.01 5.33 -20.23
CA LEU A 197 12.22 4.21 -19.73
C LEU A 197 11.73 4.47 -18.30
N ASP A 198 12.62 4.89 -17.41
CA ASP A 198 12.29 5.19 -16.02
C ASP A 198 11.27 6.33 -15.91
N ARG A 199 11.52 7.45 -16.59
CA ARG A 199 10.61 8.60 -16.58
C ARG A 199 9.24 8.24 -17.15
N GLN A 200 9.19 7.59 -18.30
CA GLN A 200 7.92 7.27 -18.96
C GLN A 200 7.16 6.16 -18.22
N GLY A 201 7.86 5.13 -17.76
CA GLY A 201 7.28 4.08 -16.92
C GLY A 201 6.70 4.65 -15.63
N THR A 202 7.43 5.52 -14.93
CA THR A 202 6.93 6.18 -13.72
C THR A 202 5.75 7.10 -14.01
N ASP A 203 5.79 7.90 -15.08
CA ASP A 203 4.69 8.80 -15.46
C ASP A 203 3.39 8.05 -15.80
N SER A 204 3.48 6.79 -16.25
CA SER A 204 2.31 5.94 -16.52
C SER A 204 1.51 5.56 -15.27
N HIS A 205 2.12 5.60 -14.08
CA HIS A 205 1.49 5.10 -12.85
C HIS A 205 0.24 5.89 -12.48
N ALA A 206 0.30 7.22 -12.48
CA ALA A 206 -0.85 8.02 -12.08
C ALA A 206 -2.04 7.82 -13.01
N VAL A 207 -1.79 7.70 -14.32
CA VAL A 207 -2.82 7.40 -15.33
C VAL A 207 -3.44 6.03 -15.06
N CYS A 208 -2.61 4.98 -15.00
CA CYS A 208 -3.10 3.63 -14.78
C CYS A 208 -3.81 3.46 -13.43
N TYR A 209 -3.39 4.14 -12.37
CA TYR A 209 -4.02 4.04 -11.05
C TYR A 209 -5.45 4.56 -11.12
N VAL A 210 -5.65 5.76 -11.67
CA VAL A 210 -6.98 6.37 -11.82
C VAL A 210 -7.85 5.53 -12.76
N GLU A 211 -7.38 5.26 -13.98
CA GLU A 211 -8.17 4.56 -15.02
C GLU A 211 -8.61 3.14 -14.63
N THR A 212 -7.84 2.46 -13.77
CA THR A 212 -8.19 1.10 -13.34
C THR A 212 -9.04 1.04 -12.07
N GLY A 213 -9.38 2.20 -11.48
CA GLY A 213 -10.33 2.34 -10.37
C GLY A 213 -9.69 2.43 -8.99
N PHE A 214 -8.48 3.01 -8.85
CA PHE A 214 -7.87 3.21 -7.53
C PHE A 214 -8.75 4.08 -6.61
N CYS A 215 -9.43 5.08 -7.20
CA CYS A 215 -10.25 6.06 -6.49
C CYS A 215 -11.51 5.46 -5.83
N ASP A 216 -11.90 4.24 -6.23
CA ASP A 216 -13.05 3.52 -5.68
C ASP A 216 -12.67 2.53 -4.56
N LEU A 217 -11.37 2.37 -4.27
CA LEU A 217 -10.91 1.47 -3.22
C LEU A 217 -11.16 2.04 -1.82
N SER A 218 -11.21 1.14 -0.83
CA SER A 218 -11.37 1.54 0.57
C SER A 218 -10.07 2.20 1.11
N PRO A 219 -10.16 3.06 2.14
CA PRO A 219 -8.97 3.61 2.79
C PRO A 219 -8.02 2.54 3.34
N PHE A 220 -8.54 1.39 3.78
CA PHE A 220 -7.73 0.25 4.23
C PHE A 220 -6.92 -0.38 3.09
N ASP A 221 -7.52 -0.48 1.91
CA ASP A 221 -6.81 -0.97 0.73
C ASP A 221 -5.75 0.03 0.28
N TRP A 222 -6.06 1.34 0.25
CA TRP A 222 -5.06 2.38 -0.02
C TRP A 222 -3.87 2.28 0.92
N PHE A 223 -4.13 2.10 2.21
CA PHE A 223 -3.09 1.93 3.21
C PHE A 223 -2.17 0.76 2.89
N GLY A 224 -2.72 -0.45 2.69
CA GLY A 224 -1.93 -1.62 2.34
C GLY A 224 -1.15 -1.45 1.02
N ILE A 225 -1.75 -0.82 0.01
CA ILE A 225 -1.12 -0.57 -1.29
C ILE A 225 0.05 0.40 -1.17
N VAL A 226 -0.15 1.55 -0.51
CA VAL A 226 0.88 2.59 -0.34
C VAL A 226 2.04 2.06 0.51
N HIS A 227 1.73 1.37 1.60
CA HIS A 227 2.74 0.79 2.48
C HIS A 227 3.35 -0.53 1.97
N SER A 228 3.04 -0.93 0.74
CA SER A 228 3.82 -1.95 0.02
C SER A 228 5.10 -1.36 -0.59
N VAL A 229 5.14 -0.06 -0.84
CA VAL A 229 6.29 0.63 -1.43
C VAL A 229 7.26 1.05 -0.33
N ASP A 230 8.56 0.90 -0.56
CA ASP A 230 9.55 1.33 0.43
C ASP A 230 9.50 2.87 0.58
N PRO A 231 9.58 3.44 1.79
CA PRO A 231 9.43 4.89 1.98
C PRO A 231 10.36 5.75 1.12
N GLY A 232 11.60 5.28 0.90
CA GLY A 232 12.59 5.96 0.06
C GLY A 232 12.29 5.92 -1.45
N ASP A 233 11.40 5.01 -1.88
CA ASP A 233 11.06 4.79 -3.29
C ASP A 233 9.67 5.36 -3.63
N LEU A 234 8.99 6.03 -2.69
CA LEU A 234 7.66 6.61 -2.94
C LEU A 234 7.75 7.81 -3.92
N PRO A 235 7.20 7.70 -5.14
CA PRO A 235 7.24 8.79 -6.09
C PRO A 235 6.18 9.83 -5.74
N LEU A 236 6.55 10.83 -4.92
CA LEU A 236 5.63 11.90 -4.48
C LEU A 236 4.85 12.55 -5.63
N ARG A 237 5.47 12.71 -6.80
CA ARG A 237 4.80 13.22 -8.00
C ARG A 237 3.63 12.33 -8.43
N VAL A 238 3.81 11.00 -8.47
CA VAL A 238 2.75 10.05 -8.83
C VAL A 238 1.64 10.11 -7.79
N LEU A 239 1.99 10.07 -6.49
CA LEU A 239 1.00 10.17 -5.40
C LEU A 239 0.12 11.42 -5.52
N LEU A 240 0.75 12.59 -5.70
CA LEU A 240 0.02 13.85 -5.86
C LEU A 240 -0.82 13.89 -7.13
N THR A 241 -0.32 13.32 -8.23
CA THR A 241 -1.04 13.26 -9.51
C THR A 241 -2.24 12.32 -9.45
N THR A 242 -2.09 11.15 -8.82
CA THR A 242 -3.20 10.21 -8.56
C THR A 242 -4.24 10.84 -7.65
N ALA A 243 -3.82 11.50 -6.56
CA ALA A 243 -4.73 12.19 -5.66
C ALA A 243 -5.52 13.29 -6.39
N HIS A 244 -4.85 14.09 -7.22
CA HIS A 244 -5.51 15.08 -8.06
C HIS A 244 -6.51 14.44 -9.04
N GLY A 245 -6.15 13.32 -9.66
CA GLY A 245 -7.04 12.56 -10.55
C GLY A 245 -8.30 12.06 -9.83
N CYS A 246 -8.16 11.48 -8.63
CA CYS A 246 -9.30 11.03 -7.82
C CYS A 246 -10.20 12.19 -7.37
N LEU A 247 -9.63 13.33 -6.99
CA LEU A 247 -10.42 14.54 -6.72
C LEU A 247 -11.22 14.96 -7.96
N GLY A 248 -10.63 14.87 -9.15
CA GLY A 248 -11.31 15.09 -10.42
C GLY A 248 -12.49 14.14 -10.63
N GLU A 249 -12.36 12.86 -10.31
CA GLU A 249 -13.46 11.89 -10.46
C GLU A 249 -14.59 12.08 -9.44
N TRP A 250 -14.26 12.41 -8.19
CA TRP A 250 -15.26 12.58 -7.14
C TRP A 250 -16.05 13.89 -7.24
N PHE A 251 -15.39 14.96 -7.71
CA PHE A 251 -15.97 16.31 -7.74
C PHE A 251 -16.23 16.86 -9.15
N GLY A 252 -15.74 16.18 -10.18
CA GLY A 252 -15.87 16.56 -11.59
C GLY A 252 -16.85 15.72 -12.40
N ARG A 253 -17.69 14.90 -11.74
CA ARG A 253 -18.91 14.30 -12.32
C ARG A 253 -20.14 15.15 -11.98
#